data_AF-A0AAF0LAX5-F1
#
_entry.id   AF-A0AAF0LAX5-F1
#
_cell.length_a   1.000
_cell.length_b   1.000
_cell.length_c   1.000
_cell.angle_alpha   90.00
_cell.angle_beta   90.00
_cell.angle_gamma   90.00
#
_symmetry.space_group_name_H-M   'P 1'
#
loop_
_entity.id
_entity.type
_entity.pdbx_description
1 polymer ?
#
loop_
_entity_poly.entity_id
_entity_poly.type
_entity_poly.pdbx_seq_one_letter_code
_entity_poly.pdbx_strand_id
1 'polypeptide(L)'
;MSTTDEDADPFDLERFRRAQAGVFEQALAELRAGRKRSHWMWFVFPQIAGLGKSATAVRFAIGSQREARAYLTHAVLGPRLRTAATVVAEAPARDAIALLGEIDAVKLRSSMTLFAHVAEDAAPFRAVLDRWYGGEEDRVTLDLLGG
;
A
#
# COMPACT_ATOMS: atom_id res chain seq x y z
N MET A 1 -1.60 15.17 36.97
CA MET A 1 -1.81 13.72 36.82
C MET A 1 -1.20 13.34 35.47
N SER A 2 0.11 13.08 35.46
CA SER A 2 0.91 12.98 34.23
C SER A 2 0.84 11.58 33.61
N THR A 3 0.80 11.57 32.26
CA THR A 3 1.27 10.56 31.26
C THR A 3 0.53 9.20 31.23
N THR A 4 -0.05 8.71 30.12
CA THR A 4 0.06 9.01 28.66
C THR A 4 -1.12 8.38 27.89
N ASP A 5 -1.96 9.17 27.21
CA ASP A 5 -2.91 8.70 26.17
C ASP A 5 -2.26 8.75 24.75
N GLU A 6 -1.00 8.30 24.65
CA GLU A 6 -0.41 7.79 23.38
C GLU A 6 -0.84 6.33 23.11
N ASP A 7 -1.63 5.74 24.03
CA ASP A 7 -2.23 4.41 23.93
C ASP A 7 -3.40 4.45 22.92
N ALA A 8 -3.41 3.76 21.77
CA ALA A 8 -2.74 2.53 21.41
C ALA A 8 -2.42 2.46 19.89
N ASP A 9 -1.63 3.42 19.37
CA ASP A 9 -1.07 3.34 18.01
C ASP A 9 0.42 2.95 18.04
N PRO A 10 0.76 1.71 18.45
CA PRO A 10 2.15 1.28 18.64
C PRO A 10 2.98 1.27 17.35
N PHE A 11 2.32 1.44 16.20
CA PHE A 11 2.95 1.47 14.90
C PHE A 11 2.93 2.85 14.24
N ASP A 12 2.42 3.90 14.90
CA ASP A 12 2.25 5.25 14.31
C ASP A 12 1.49 5.22 12.97
N LEU A 13 0.43 4.39 12.86
CA LEU A 13 -0.42 4.28 11.68
C LEU A 13 -1.07 5.61 11.30
N GLU A 14 -1.26 6.49 12.28
CA GLU A 14 -1.78 7.84 12.08
C GLU A 14 -0.94 8.64 11.06
N ARG A 15 0.35 8.35 10.89
CA ARG A 15 1.18 8.96 9.84
C ARG A 15 0.60 8.73 8.44
N PHE A 16 0.09 7.52 8.17
CA PHE A 16 -0.56 7.20 6.89
C PHE A 16 -1.88 7.93 6.74
N ARG A 17 -2.71 7.93 7.81
CA ARG A 17 -4.03 8.56 7.77
C ARG A 17 -3.92 10.06 7.48
N ARG A 18 -2.99 10.73 8.14
CA ARG A 18 -2.68 12.16 7.92
C ARG A 18 -2.18 12.42 6.50
N ALA A 19 -1.25 11.59 6.00
CA ALA A 19 -0.72 11.74 4.65
C ALA A 19 -1.77 11.51 3.55
N GLN A 20 -2.78 10.67 3.81
CA GLN A 20 -3.91 10.43 2.90
C GLN A 20 -4.99 11.53 2.96
N ALA A 21 -4.99 12.38 4.00
CA ALA A 21 -6.00 13.42 4.15
C ALA A 21 -5.91 14.42 2.99
N GLY A 22 -7.02 14.60 2.27
CA GLY A 22 -7.10 15.51 1.12
C GLY A 22 -6.50 14.98 -0.19
N VAL A 23 -5.81 13.83 -0.19
CA VAL A 23 -5.18 13.28 -1.41
C VAL A 23 -5.69 11.89 -1.81
N PHE A 24 -6.36 11.16 -0.90
CA PHE A 24 -6.85 9.82 -1.20
C PHE A 24 -7.88 9.81 -2.35
N GLU A 25 -8.84 10.73 -2.34
CA GLU A 25 -9.82 10.84 -3.44
C GLU A 25 -9.16 11.23 -4.76
N GLN A 26 -8.12 12.05 -4.72
CA GLN A 26 -7.33 12.37 -5.91
C GLN A 26 -6.61 11.12 -6.44
N ALA A 27 -6.01 10.30 -5.57
CA ALA A 27 -5.39 9.03 -5.98
C ALA A 27 -6.41 8.11 -6.67
N LEU A 28 -7.61 7.96 -6.10
CA LEU A 28 -8.67 7.17 -6.72
C LEU A 28 -9.11 7.74 -8.07
N ALA A 29 -9.26 9.07 -8.18
CA ALA A 29 -9.62 9.72 -9.44
C ALA A 29 -8.55 9.51 -10.53
N GLU A 30 -7.28 9.62 -10.18
CA GLU A 30 -6.16 9.37 -11.10
C GLU A 30 -6.11 7.91 -11.58
N LEU A 31 -6.32 6.95 -10.67
CA LEU A 31 -6.40 5.53 -11.01
C LEU A 31 -7.58 5.23 -11.93
N ARG A 32 -8.77 5.77 -11.63
CA ARG A 32 -9.97 5.63 -12.49
C ARG A 32 -9.78 6.28 -13.86
N ALA A 33 -9.01 7.36 -13.93
CA ALA A 33 -8.62 8.00 -15.19
C ALA A 33 -7.52 7.23 -15.95
N GLY A 34 -7.01 6.12 -15.41
CA GLY A 34 -6.03 5.26 -16.05
C GLY A 34 -4.60 5.80 -16.01
N ARG A 35 -4.32 6.85 -15.23
CA ARG A 35 -2.96 7.40 -15.12
C ARG A 35 -2.73 8.18 -13.83
N LYS A 36 -1.78 7.71 -13.02
CA LYS A 36 -1.22 8.43 -11.88
C LYS A 36 -0.49 9.70 -12.33
N ARG A 37 -0.67 10.79 -11.58
CA ARG A 37 -0.11 12.11 -11.86
C ARG A 37 0.52 12.79 -10.65
N SER A 38 0.17 12.38 -9.43
CA SER A 38 0.64 13.04 -8.20
C SER A 38 1.36 12.10 -7.23
N HIS A 39 1.82 12.65 -6.11
CA HIS A 39 2.75 12.00 -5.18
C HIS A 39 2.02 11.36 -3.99
N TRP A 40 1.52 10.14 -4.17
CA TRP A 40 0.80 9.43 -3.11
C TRP A 40 1.18 7.95 -2.93
N MET A 41 2.07 7.42 -3.78
CA MET A 41 2.34 5.98 -3.84
C MET A 41 2.70 5.38 -2.48
N TRP A 42 3.62 6.03 -1.75
CA TRP A 42 4.18 5.49 -0.50
C TRP A 42 3.15 5.27 0.61
N PHE A 43 2.09 6.08 0.66
CA PHE A 43 1.13 6.06 1.77
C PHE A 43 -0.27 5.63 1.34
N VAL A 44 -0.53 5.43 0.04
CA VAL A 44 -1.75 4.76 -0.45
C VAL A 44 -1.49 3.27 -0.65
N PHE A 45 -0.31 2.90 -1.19
CA PHE A 45 0.15 1.52 -1.36
C PHE A 45 1.51 1.34 -0.67
N PRO A 46 1.53 1.31 0.69
CA PRO A 46 2.77 1.16 1.42
C PRO A 46 3.37 -0.23 1.22
N GLN A 47 4.70 -0.32 1.33
CA GLN A 47 5.48 -1.54 1.15
C GLN A 47 6.35 -1.80 2.37
N ILE A 48 6.89 -3.02 2.51
CA ILE A 48 7.71 -3.39 3.65
C ILE A 48 9.02 -2.59 3.70
N ALA A 49 9.51 -2.31 4.92
CA ALA A 49 10.77 -1.64 5.17
C ALA A 49 11.95 -2.42 4.54
N GLY A 50 12.97 -1.69 4.11
CA GLY A 50 14.16 -2.26 3.44
C GLY A 50 14.14 -2.15 1.92
N LEU A 51 12.98 -1.92 1.29
CA LEU A 51 12.87 -1.79 -0.17
C LEU A 51 13.24 -0.40 -0.71
N GLY A 52 12.92 0.65 0.03
CA GLY A 52 13.12 2.04 -0.40
C GLY A 52 14.18 2.78 0.43
N LYS A 53 14.95 3.66 -0.20
CA LYS A 53 16.05 4.41 0.44
C LYS A 53 15.79 5.90 0.65
N SER A 54 14.77 6.47 0.00
CA SER A 54 14.46 7.90 0.19
C SER A 54 13.81 8.13 1.57
N ALA A 55 13.98 9.32 2.12
CA ALA A 55 13.39 9.68 3.42
C ALA A 55 11.87 9.43 3.45
N THR A 56 11.16 9.74 2.36
CA THR A 56 9.72 9.47 2.24
C THR A 56 9.41 7.98 2.20
N ALA A 57 10.21 7.18 1.49
CA ALA A 57 10.01 5.74 1.43
C ALA A 57 10.26 5.06 2.78
N VAL A 58 11.28 5.52 3.52
CA VAL A 58 11.57 5.04 4.88
C VAL A 58 10.45 5.46 5.84
N ARG A 59 10.00 6.70 5.78
CA ARG A 59 8.92 7.23 6.65
C ARG A 59 7.61 6.43 6.52
N PHE A 60 7.25 6.03 5.32
CA PHE A 60 5.98 5.34 5.03
C PHE A 60 6.16 3.84 4.75
N ALA A 61 7.31 3.27 5.10
CA ALA A 61 7.47 1.83 5.07
C ALA A 61 6.66 1.18 6.20
N ILE A 62 6.16 -0.03 5.93
CA ILE A 62 5.62 -0.94 6.94
C ILE A 62 6.78 -1.72 7.54
N GLY A 63 7.03 -1.57 8.84
CA GLY A 63 8.19 -2.14 9.52
C GLY A 63 8.08 -3.64 9.80
N SER A 64 6.88 -4.22 9.81
CA SER A 64 6.68 -5.64 10.13
C SER A 64 5.36 -6.22 9.64
N GLN A 65 5.24 -7.55 9.67
CA GLN A 65 3.95 -8.23 9.47
C GLN A 65 2.87 -7.79 10.46
N ARG A 66 3.25 -7.55 11.72
CA ARG A 66 2.30 -7.11 12.77
C ARG A 66 1.74 -5.73 12.44
N GLU A 67 2.59 -4.82 11.97
CA GLU A 67 2.16 -3.51 11.50
C GLU A 67 1.28 -3.60 10.26
N ALA A 68 1.62 -4.46 9.30
CA ALA A 68 0.79 -4.67 8.11
C ALA A 68 -0.62 -5.17 8.49
N ARG A 69 -0.72 -6.10 9.45
CA ARG A 69 -2.00 -6.57 10.00
C ARG A 69 -2.75 -5.43 10.70
N ALA A 70 -2.05 -4.65 11.53
CA ALA A 70 -2.65 -3.49 12.21
C ALA A 70 -3.18 -2.44 11.20
N TYR A 71 -2.44 -2.19 10.12
CA TYR A 71 -2.87 -1.32 9.02
C TYR A 71 -4.17 -1.82 8.38
N LEU A 72 -4.31 -3.14 8.16
CA LEU A 72 -5.53 -3.73 7.61
C LEU A 72 -6.72 -3.71 8.56
N THR A 73 -6.49 -3.87 9.88
CA THR A 73 -7.56 -3.82 10.89
C THR A 73 -7.95 -2.40 11.27
N HIS A 74 -7.14 -1.41 10.94
CA HIS A 74 -7.42 -0.01 11.23
C HIS A 74 -8.67 0.47 10.48
N ALA A 75 -9.62 1.06 11.21
CA ALA A 75 -10.97 1.41 10.72
C ALA A 75 -11.02 2.27 9.45
N VAL A 76 -10.01 3.11 9.22
CA VAL A 76 -9.89 3.94 8.00
C VAL A 76 -8.94 3.33 6.95
N LEU A 77 -7.71 2.97 7.33
CA LEU A 77 -6.65 2.57 6.40
C LEU A 77 -6.94 1.24 5.68
N GLY A 78 -7.48 0.25 6.40
CA GLY A 78 -7.85 -1.04 5.83
C GLY A 78 -8.88 -0.90 4.70
N PRO A 79 -10.05 -0.29 4.95
CA PRO A 79 -11.05 -0.05 3.91
C PRO A 79 -10.55 0.79 2.73
N ARG A 80 -9.68 1.77 2.99
CA ARG A 80 -9.07 2.58 1.94
C ARG A 80 -8.14 1.78 1.04
N LEU A 81 -7.27 0.97 1.62
CA LEU A 81 -6.35 0.14 0.83
C LEU A 81 -7.10 -0.91 0.00
N ARG A 82 -8.16 -1.52 0.54
CA ARG A 82 -9.03 -2.44 -0.22
C ARG A 82 -9.72 -1.72 -1.38
N THR A 83 -10.31 -0.54 -1.11
CA THR A 83 -10.91 0.29 -2.16
C THR A 83 -9.90 0.66 -3.25
N ALA A 84 -8.69 1.08 -2.85
CA ALA A 84 -7.63 1.43 -3.79
C ALA A 84 -7.16 0.21 -4.60
N ALA A 85 -7.07 -0.98 -3.99
CA ALA A 85 -6.75 -2.24 -4.65
C ALA A 85 -7.80 -2.62 -5.72
N THR A 86 -9.08 -2.50 -5.40
CA THR A 86 -10.16 -2.71 -6.38
C THR A 86 -10.05 -1.71 -7.54
N VAL A 87 -9.92 -0.41 -7.23
CA VAL A 87 -9.85 0.64 -8.26
C VAL A 87 -8.62 0.48 -9.16
N VAL A 88 -7.45 0.11 -8.62
CA VAL A 88 -6.25 -0.11 -9.44
C VAL A 88 -6.35 -1.38 -10.27
N ALA A 89 -7.03 -2.44 -9.80
CA ALA A 89 -7.28 -3.64 -10.60
C ALA A 89 -8.18 -3.37 -11.81
N GLU A 90 -9.14 -2.45 -11.66
CA GLU A 90 -10.11 -2.08 -12.70
C GLU A 90 -9.66 -0.91 -13.59
N ALA A 91 -8.47 -0.33 -13.32
CA ALA A 91 -8.02 0.86 -14.00
C ALA A 91 -7.90 0.67 -15.53
N PRO A 92 -8.33 1.66 -16.34
CA PRO A 92 -8.36 1.55 -17.80
C PRO A 92 -6.98 1.85 -18.43
N ALA A 93 -5.97 1.09 -18.02
CA ALA A 93 -4.61 1.14 -18.56
C ALA A 93 -4.22 -0.20 -19.19
N ARG A 94 -3.29 -0.16 -20.16
CA ARG A 94 -2.80 -1.37 -20.84
C ARG A 94 -1.93 -2.26 -19.96
N ASP A 95 -1.18 -1.64 -19.03
CA ASP A 95 -0.24 -2.29 -18.12
C ASP A 95 0.02 -1.36 -16.91
N ALA A 96 0.65 -1.89 -15.86
CA ALA A 96 0.95 -1.12 -14.65
C ALA A 96 1.94 0.03 -14.87
N ILE A 97 2.84 -0.08 -15.86
CA ILE A 97 3.81 0.98 -16.18
C ILE A 97 3.10 2.17 -16.83
N ALA A 98 2.14 1.92 -17.71
CA ALA A 98 1.31 2.95 -18.31
C ALA A 98 0.43 3.66 -17.26
N LEU A 99 -0.02 2.92 -16.25
CA LEU A 99 -0.83 3.46 -15.15
C LEU A 99 0.00 4.27 -14.15
N LEU A 100 1.12 3.73 -13.67
CA LEU A 100 1.85 4.23 -12.50
C LEU A 100 3.25 4.77 -12.82
N GLY A 101 3.83 4.42 -13.97
CA GLY A 101 5.25 4.57 -14.26
C GLY A 101 6.08 3.40 -13.73
N GLU A 102 7.30 3.25 -14.22
CA GLU A 102 8.17 2.09 -13.95
C GLU A 102 8.41 1.85 -12.46
N ILE A 103 8.77 2.91 -11.73
CA ILE A 103 9.13 2.81 -10.31
C ILE A 103 7.90 2.46 -9.46
N ASP A 104 6.79 3.16 -9.65
CA ASP A 104 5.60 2.95 -8.83
C ASP A 104 4.88 1.65 -9.22
N ALA A 105 5.04 1.14 -10.43
CA ALA A 105 4.60 -0.21 -10.78
C ALA A 105 5.32 -1.30 -9.96
N VAL A 106 6.62 -1.16 -9.68
CA VAL A 106 7.33 -2.11 -8.79
C VAL A 106 6.83 -2.00 -7.35
N LYS A 107 6.59 -0.78 -6.86
CA LYS A 107 6.05 -0.55 -5.51
C LYS A 107 4.65 -1.13 -5.33
N LEU A 108 3.81 -1.06 -6.35
CA LEU A 108 2.47 -1.63 -6.29
C LEU A 108 2.57 -3.14 -6.09
N ARG A 109 3.40 -3.84 -6.88
CA ARG A 109 3.63 -5.29 -6.70
C ARG A 109 4.09 -5.63 -5.29
N SER A 110 5.04 -4.85 -4.77
CA SER A 110 5.59 -5.02 -3.41
C SER A 110 4.50 -4.85 -2.35
N SER A 111 3.69 -3.79 -2.48
CA SER A 111 2.55 -3.53 -1.58
C SER A 111 1.51 -4.64 -1.62
N MET A 112 1.09 -5.06 -2.83
CA MET A 112 0.08 -6.12 -2.97
C MET A 112 0.58 -7.46 -2.46
N THR A 113 1.87 -7.77 -2.66
CA THR A 113 2.49 -8.98 -2.10
C THR A 113 2.46 -8.96 -0.57
N LEU A 114 2.88 -7.85 0.05
CA LEU A 114 2.83 -7.68 1.50
C LEU A 114 1.42 -7.93 2.05
N PHE A 115 0.42 -7.23 1.50
CA PHE A 115 -0.94 -7.29 2.04
C PHE A 115 -1.67 -8.58 1.68
N ALA A 116 -1.38 -9.20 0.53
CA ALA A 116 -1.87 -10.54 0.21
C ALA A 116 -1.38 -11.59 1.21
N HIS A 117 -0.18 -11.42 1.77
CA HIS A 117 0.41 -12.37 2.72
C HIS A 117 -0.15 -12.23 4.14
N VAL A 118 -0.58 -11.04 4.55
CA VAL A 118 -1.03 -10.79 5.92
C VAL A 118 -2.55 -10.68 6.08
N ALA A 119 -3.30 -10.51 5.00
CA ALA A 119 -4.75 -10.38 5.07
C ALA A 119 -5.45 -11.73 5.31
N GLU A 120 -6.55 -11.70 6.08
CA GLU A 120 -7.47 -12.85 6.17
C GLU A 120 -8.19 -13.07 4.83
N ASP A 121 -8.70 -11.99 4.24
CA ASP A 121 -9.18 -11.95 2.86
C ASP A 121 -8.17 -11.21 1.97
N ALA A 122 -7.43 -11.99 1.19
CA ALA A 122 -6.41 -11.52 0.25
C ALA A 122 -6.96 -11.25 -1.17
N ALA A 123 -8.24 -11.50 -1.44
CA ALA A 123 -8.79 -11.44 -2.80
C ALA A 123 -8.57 -10.08 -3.50
N PRO A 124 -8.77 -8.90 -2.84
CA PRO A 124 -8.51 -7.62 -3.49
C PRO A 124 -7.06 -7.44 -3.92
N PHE A 125 -6.10 -7.95 -3.15
CA PHE A 125 -4.67 -7.81 -3.43
C PHE A 125 -4.19 -8.80 -4.50
N ARG A 126 -4.69 -10.04 -4.45
CA ARG A 126 -4.43 -11.06 -5.48
C ARG A 126 -4.99 -10.64 -6.83
N ALA A 127 -6.18 -10.03 -6.89
CA ALA A 127 -6.73 -9.50 -8.13
C ALA A 127 -5.80 -8.48 -8.82
N VAL A 128 -5.11 -7.63 -8.05
CA VAL A 128 -4.12 -6.68 -8.59
C VAL A 128 -2.89 -7.41 -9.10
N LEU A 129 -2.38 -8.41 -8.36
CA LEU A 129 -1.25 -9.25 -8.78
C LEU A 129 -1.56 -10.00 -10.08
N ASP A 130 -2.73 -10.63 -10.17
CA ASP A 130 -3.18 -11.36 -11.35
C ASP A 130 -3.31 -10.43 -12.56
N ARG A 131 -3.98 -9.28 -12.35
CA ARG A 131 -4.25 -8.33 -13.43
C ARG A 131 -2.98 -7.74 -14.04
N TRP A 132 -2.02 -7.35 -13.21
CA TRP A 132 -0.90 -6.52 -13.67
C TRP A 132 0.44 -7.24 -13.71
N TYR A 133 0.57 -8.37 -13.00
CA TYR A 133 1.83 -9.08 -12.81
C TYR A 133 1.70 -10.58 -13.09
N GLY A 134 0.57 -11.05 -13.65
CA GLY A 134 0.35 -12.46 -13.97
C GLY A 134 0.33 -13.37 -12.74
N GLY A 135 -0.05 -12.82 -11.58
CA GLY A 135 -0.10 -13.52 -10.29
C GLY A 135 1.25 -13.57 -9.56
N GLU A 136 2.31 -13.03 -10.17
CA GLU A 136 3.66 -13.09 -9.62
C GLU A 136 3.87 -12.11 -8.45
N GLU A 137 4.27 -12.65 -7.30
CA GLU A 137 4.58 -11.89 -6.09
C GLU A 137 6.01 -11.30 -6.12
N ASP A 138 6.21 -10.19 -5.43
CA ASP A 138 7.53 -9.57 -5.30
C ASP A 138 8.44 -10.39 -4.37
N ARG A 139 9.49 -11.00 -4.94
CA ARG A 139 10.38 -11.91 -4.20
C ARG A 139 11.09 -11.22 -3.03
N VAL A 140 11.53 -9.98 -3.20
CA VAL A 140 12.25 -9.25 -2.15
C VAL A 140 11.31 -8.98 -0.96
N THR A 141 10.04 -8.66 -1.22
CA THR A 141 9.02 -8.55 -0.19
C THR A 141 8.84 -9.88 0.56
N LEU A 142 8.77 -11.01 -0.14
CA LEU A 142 8.65 -12.34 0.49
C LEU A 142 9.86 -12.69 1.37
N ASP A 143 11.07 -12.42 0.89
CA ASP A 143 12.31 -12.64 1.66
C ASP A 143 12.31 -11.82 2.96
N LEU A 144 11.83 -10.57 2.90
CA LEU A 144 11.70 -9.69 4.06
C LEU A 144 10.58 -10.11 5.04
N LEU A 145 9.64 -10.95 4.60
CA LEU A 145 8.56 -11.47 5.44
C LEU A 145 8.94 -12.77 6.17
N GLY A 146 9.87 -13.56 5.61
CA GLY A 146 10.21 -14.91 6.05
C GLY A 146 11.66 -15.14 6.48
N GLY A 147 12.42 -14.06 6.70
CA GLY A 147 13.70 -14.10 7.43
C GLY A 147 13.53 -14.17 8.94
#